data_AF-A0A955MMF1-F1
#
_entry.id   AF-A0A955MMF1-F1
#
_cell.length_a   1.000
_cell.length_b   1.000
_cell.length_c   1.000
_cell.angle_alpha   90.00
_cell.angle_beta   90.00
_cell.angle_gamma   90.00
#
_symmetry.space_group_name_H-M   'P 1'
#
loop_
_entity.id
_entity.type
_entity.pdbx_description
1 polymer ?
#
loop_
_entity_poly.entity_id
_entity_poly.type
_entity_poly.pdbx_seq_one_letter_code
_entity_poly.pdbx_strand_id
1 'polypeptide(L)'
;ETLDVLINLPTPYTIHPINQMSFYGGFKITELAKEAGVELTLAPGTNKYFAEGPKDYDRWAALYYMCQFAEIPRDAIRALAEDERWHEDPQTLRALADGILRLGNYNGDVYMRKEKKIKQLEDQLAVLTGSRLVRFALALRNKLSRFRRPSKRKKKGGGPGSFVLTTEQPSLPAIPETQPGN
;
A
#
# COMPACT_ATOMS: atom_id res chain seq x y z
N GLU A 1 5.99 21.30 9.83
CA GLU A 1 4.99 20.93 10.86
C GLU A 1 4.35 19.57 10.61
N THR A 2 3.56 19.36 9.54
CA THR A 2 2.88 18.07 9.28
C THR A 2 3.84 16.87 9.24
N LEU A 3 4.98 17.01 8.56
CA LEU A 3 5.99 15.95 8.49
C LEU A 3 6.53 15.57 9.88
N ASP A 4 6.82 16.57 10.72
CA ASP A 4 7.33 16.32 12.07
C ASP A 4 6.32 15.58 12.93
N VAL A 5 5.02 15.89 12.78
CA VAL A 5 3.97 15.13 13.45
C VAL A 5 4.00 13.68 12.99
N LEU A 6 4.00 13.43 11.68
CA LEU A 6 4.00 12.08 11.11
C LEU A 6 5.21 11.25 11.57
N ILE A 7 6.41 11.81 11.46
CA ILE A 7 7.68 11.16 11.83
C ILE A 7 7.73 10.82 13.33
N ASN A 8 7.08 11.61 14.18
CA ASN A 8 7.09 11.41 15.62
C ASN A 8 5.95 10.53 16.15
N LEU A 9 5.01 10.10 15.30
CA LEU A 9 3.98 9.14 15.70
C LEU A 9 4.60 7.81 16.13
N PRO A 10 4.00 7.12 17.13
CA PRO A 10 4.47 5.82 17.55
C PRO A 10 4.19 4.77 16.46
N THR A 11 5.25 4.14 15.95
CA THR A 11 5.19 3.11 14.91
C THR A 11 4.98 1.69 15.47
N PRO A 12 4.31 0.78 14.75
CA PRO A 12 3.67 1.02 13.45
C PRO A 12 2.34 1.76 13.63
N TYR A 13 2.05 2.68 12.71
CA TYR A 13 0.74 3.31 12.61
C TYR A 13 0.28 3.28 11.16
N THR A 14 -1.04 3.37 10.98
CA THR A 14 -1.64 3.48 9.66
C THR A 14 -2.74 4.53 9.76
N ILE A 15 -2.53 5.66 9.10
CA ILE A 15 -3.59 6.62 8.82
C ILE A 15 -4.25 6.15 7.53
N HIS A 16 -5.53 5.79 7.59
CA HIS A 16 -6.24 5.47 6.36
C HIS A 16 -6.36 6.77 5.56
N PRO A 17 -5.79 6.84 4.34
CA PRO A 17 -6.00 8.01 3.51
C PRO A 17 -7.50 8.15 3.26
N ILE A 18 -7.99 9.39 3.23
CA ILE A 18 -9.34 9.64 2.75
C ILE A 18 -9.35 9.16 1.31
N ASN A 19 -10.16 8.13 1.02
CA ASN A 19 -10.27 7.61 -0.33
C ASN A 19 -10.68 8.75 -1.25
N GLN A 20 -9.82 9.06 -2.23
CA GLN A 20 -10.18 9.99 -3.27
C GLN A 20 -11.48 9.51 -3.93
N MET A 21 -12.34 10.47 -4.27
CA MET A 21 -13.57 10.18 -5.00
C MET A 21 -13.20 9.45 -6.29
N SER A 22 -13.62 8.19 -6.38
CA SER A 22 -13.34 7.34 -7.53
C SER A 22 -14.54 7.38 -8.47
N PHE A 23 -14.29 7.65 -9.74
CA PHE A 23 -15.29 7.57 -10.79
C PHE A 23 -15.18 6.22 -11.50
N TYR A 24 -16.27 5.74 -12.08
CA TYR A 24 -16.31 4.45 -12.78
C TYR A 24 -16.84 4.65 -14.20
N GLY A 25 -16.28 3.92 -15.16
CA GLY A 25 -16.76 3.99 -16.55
C GLY A 25 -18.23 3.56 -16.67
N GLY A 26 -18.99 4.22 -17.55
CA GLY A 26 -20.39 3.91 -17.83
C GLY A 26 -21.41 4.49 -16.84
N PHE A 27 -20.97 5.29 -15.86
CA PHE A 27 -21.87 6.00 -14.94
C PHE A 27 -22.05 7.45 -15.37
N LYS A 28 -23.29 7.94 -15.30
CA LYS A 28 -23.65 9.34 -15.61
C LYS A 28 -22.83 10.37 -14.83
N ILE A 29 -22.49 10.09 -13.57
CA ILE A 29 -21.67 11.00 -12.77
C ILE A 29 -20.26 11.19 -13.34
N THR A 30 -19.70 10.16 -13.96
CA THR A 30 -18.39 10.20 -14.61
C THR A 30 -18.45 11.01 -15.91
N GLU A 31 -19.54 10.90 -16.66
CA GLU A 31 -19.79 11.71 -17.86
C GLU A 31 -19.94 13.18 -17.49
N LEU A 32 -20.77 13.50 -16.50
CA LEU A 32 -20.95 14.86 -15.98
C LEU A 32 -19.64 15.48 -15.48
N ALA A 33 -18.79 14.69 -14.82
CA ALA A 33 -17.47 15.17 -14.38
C ALA A 33 -16.56 15.52 -15.57
N LYS A 34 -16.55 14.69 -16.63
CA LYS A 34 -15.79 14.98 -17.86
C LYS A 34 -16.34 16.20 -18.59
N GLU A 35 -17.67 16.33 -18.69
CA GLU A 35 -18.34 17.49 -19.28
C GLU A 35 -18.04 18.78 -18.52
N ALA A 36 -17.90 18.70 -17.19
CA ALA A 36 -17.47 19.81 -16.35
C ALA A 36 -15.97 20.14 -16.45
N GLY A 37 -15.21 19.43 -17.30
CA GLY A 37 -13.78 19.66 -17.50
C GLY A 37 -12.89 19.07 -16.41
N VAL A 38 -13.38 18.15 -15.59
CA VAL A 38 -12.53 17.46 -14.60
C VAL A 38 -11.62 16.47 -15.33
N GLU A 39 -10.32 16.66 -15.17
CA GLU A 39 -9.31 15.75 -15.69
C GLU A 39 -9.32 14.45 -14.88
N LEU A 40 -9.78 13.38 -15.55
CA LEU A 40 -9.94 12.05 -14.97
C LEU A 40 -8.92 11.09 -15.58
N THR A 41 -8.00 10.59 -14.74
CA THR A 41 -6.98 9.63 -15.14
C THR A 41 -7.46 8.21 -14.85
N LEU A 42 -7.39 7.32 -15.85
CA LEU A 42 -7.72 5.91 -15.67
C LEU A 42 -6.64 5.23 -14.82
N ALA A 43 -7.03 4.56 -13.76
CA ALA A 43 -6.09 3.82 -12.94
C ALA A 43 -5.69 2.50 -13.64
N PRO A 44 -4.38 2.21 -13.72
CA PRO A 44 -3.89 1.07 -14.48
C PRO A 44 -4.48 -0.25 -13.96
N GLY A 45 -5.01 -1.06 -14.89
CA GLY A 45 -5.57 -2.38 -14.57
C GLY A 45 -6.94 -2.36 -13.90
N THR A 46 -7.65 -1.22 -13.86
CA THR A 46 -9.00 -1.11 -13.28
C THR A 46 -9.93 -0.27 -14.16
N ASN A 47 -11.25 -0.37 -13.94
CA ASN A 47 -12.25 0.55 -14.54
C ASN A 47 -12.51 1.79 -13.66
N LYS A 48 -11.53 2.17 -12.84
CA LYS A 48 -11.63 3.33 -11.93
C LYS A 48 -10.89 4.51 -12.52
N TYR A 49 -11.52 5.66 -12.47
CA TYR A 49 -10.91 6.93 -12.77
C TYR A 49 -10.69 7.71 -11.47
N PHE A 50 -9.56 8.38 -11.39
CA PHE A 50 -9.25 9.31 -10.31
C PHE A 50 -9.14 10.71 -10.89
N ALA A 51 -9.55 11.71 -10.11
CA ALA A 51 -9.18 13.09 -10.44
C ALA A 51 -7.66 13.21 -10.32
N GLU A 52 -7.01 13.83 -11.30
CA GLU A 52 -5.57 14.08 -11.21
C GLU A 52 -5.31 15.02 -10.02
N GLY A 53 -4.55 14.51 -9.05
CA GLY A 53 -4.17 15.29 -7.88
C GLY A 53 -3.02 16.25 -8.21
N PRO A 54 -2.82 17.31 -7.42
CA PRO A 54 -1.61 18.13 -7.52
C PRO A 54 -0.37 17.23 -7.39
N LYS A 55 0.68 17.48 -8.18
CA LYS A 55 1.94 16.71 -8.12
C LYS A 55 2.52 16.60 -6.71
N ASP A 56 2.33 17.66 -5.91
CA ASP A 56 2.80 17.70 -4.53
C ASP A 56 2.10 16.65 -3.64
N TYR A 57 0.86 16.27 -3.97
CA TYR A 57 0.14 15.21 -3.27
C TYR A 57 0.84 13.86 -3.39
N ASP A 58 1.35 13.51 -4.57
CA ASP A 58 2.06 12.24 -4.80
C ASP A 58 3.34 12.16 -3.96
N ARG A 59 4.07 13.28 -3.86
CA ARG A 59 5.25 13.42 -3.00
C ARG A 59 4.89 13.20 -1.53
N TRP A 60 3.89 13.93 -1.03
CA TRP A 60 3.44 13.80 0.36
C TRP A 60 2.89 12.42 0.67
N ALA A 61 2.18 11.79 -0.27
CA ALA A 61 1.70 10.42 -0.13
C ALA A 61 2.88 9.44 0.03
N ALA A 62 3.92 9.56 -0.81
CA ALA A 62 5.11 8.72 -0.73
C ALA A 62 5.85 8.88 0.62
N LEU A 63 6.08 10.13 1.06
CA LEU A 63 6.69 10.43 2.36
C LEU A 63 5.85 9.86 3.52
N TYR A 64 4.53 10.06 3.45
CA TYR A 64 3.58 9.54 4.43
C TYR A 64 3.65 8.00 4.53
N TYR A 65 3.72 7.28 3.41
CA TYR A 65 3.87 5.83 3.42
C TYR A 65 5.19 5.39 4.05
N MET A 66 6.29 6.07 3.76
CA MET A 66 7.60 5.75 4.34
C MET A 66 7.64 5.95 5.87
N CYS A 67 6.93 6.96 6.41
CA CYS A 67 6.86 7.20 7.85
C CYS A 67 6.23 6.04 8.65
N GLN A 68 5.50 5.14 8.00
CA GLN A 68 4.86 4.00 8.67
C GLN A 68 5.84 2.87 9.02
N PHE A 69 7.04 2.88 8.41
CA PHE A 69 8.05 1.84 8.59
C PHE A 69 9.06 2.26 9.65
N ALA A 70 9.11 1.50 10.75
CA ALA A 70 10.03 1.77 11.86
C ALA A 70 11.51 1.57 11.47
N GLU A 71 11.74 0.80 10.41
CA GLU A 71 13.07 0.50 9.86
C GLU A 71 13.70 1.68 9.13
N ILE A 72 12.90 2.69 8.74
CA ILE A 72 13.41 3.87 8.04
C ILE A 72 13.76 4.95 9.07
N PRO A 73 15.02 5.40 9.13
CA PRO A 73 15.41 6.46 10.05
C PRO A 73 14.65 7.75 9.78
N ARG A 74 14.20 8.40 10.86
CA ARG A 74 13.47 9.68 10.82
C ARG A 74 14.22 10.77 10.05
N ASP A 75 15.53 10.85 10.25
CA ASP A 75 16.38 11.83 9.57
C ASP A 75 16.50 11.56 8.07
N ALA A 76 16.41 10.30 7.64
CA ALA A 76 16.38 9.97 6.22
C ALA A 76 15.08 10.45 5.56
N ILE A 77 13.94 10.34 6.25
CA ILE A 77 12.66 10.85 5.75
C ILE A 77 12.68 12.37 5.66
N ARG A 78 13.26 13.06 6.66
CA ARG A 78 13.44 14.52 6.60
C ARG A 78 14.32 14.94 5.42
N ALA A 79 15.46 14.28 5.24
CA ALA A 79 16.33 14.55 4.10
C ALA A 79 15.62 14.36 2.75
N LEU A 80 14.79 13.33 2.62
CA LEU A 80 13.96 13.13 1.42
C LEU A 80 12.88 14.20 1.25
N ALA A 81 12.34 14.75 2.33
CA ALA A 81 11.31 15.78 2.23
C ALA A 81 11.88 17.16 1.85
N GLU A 82 13.12 17.45 2.28
CA GLU A 82 13.82 18.71 2.04
C GLU A 82 14.55 18.75 0.69
N ASP A 83 14.80 17.59 0.08
CA ASP A 83 15.50 17.51 -1.20
C ASP A 83 14.61 17.94 -2.38
N GLU A 84 15.00 19.03 -3.01
CA GLU A 84 14.26 19.72 -4.08
C GLU A 84 14.03 18.84 -5.31
N ARG A 85 14.89 17.84 -5.54
CA ARG A 85 14.73 16.89 -6.66
C ARG A 85 13.40 16.13 -6.60
N TRP A 86 12.87 15.88 -5.41
CA TRP A 86 11.59 15.18 -5.26
C TRP A 86 10.38 16.07 -5.48
N HIS A 87 10.57 17.40 -5.50
CA HIS A 87 9.53 18.33 -5.96
C HIS A 87 9.41 18.31 -7.49
N GLU A 88 10.54 18.23 -8.19
CA GLU A 88 10.58 18.18 -9.65
C GLU A 88 10.09 16.84 -10.21
N ASP A 89 10.48 15.73 -9.55
CA ASP A 89 10.10 14.36 -9.93
C ASP A 89 9.53 13.55 -8.75
N PRO A 90 8.25 13.76 -8.40
CA PRO A 90 7.60 12.97 -7.35
C PRO A 90 7.37 11.50 -7.74
N GLN A 91 7.43 11.15 -9.02
CA GLN A 91 7.16 9.78 -9.48
C GLN A 91 8.26 8.81 -9.05
N THR A 92 9.51 9.25 -9.07
CA THR A 92 10.63 8.43 -8.59
C THR A 92 10.52 8.18 -7.08
N LEU A 93 10.14 9.18 -6.29
CA LEU A 93 9.91 9.01 -4.84
C LEU A 93 8.75 8.05 -4.57
N ARG A 94 7.67 8.14 -5.36
CA ARG A 94 6.54 7.21 -5.30
C ARG A 94 6.95 5.78 -5.63
N ALA A 95 7.75 5.58 -6.67
CA ALA A 95 8.26 4.25 -7.03
C ALA A 95 9.13 3.65 -5.92
N LEU A 96 9.95 4.46 -5.25
CA LEU A 96 10.71 4.05 -4.08
C LEU A 96 9.79 3.60 -2.93
N ALA A 97 8.79 4.42 -2.58
CA ALA A 97 7.83 4.10 -1.53
C ALA A 97 7.05 2.81 -1.85
N ASP A 98 6.62 2.61 -3.10
CA ASP A 98 5.97 1.38 -3.56
C ASP A 98 6.89 0.16 -3.44
N GLY A 99 8.19 0.33 -3.74
CA GLY A 99 9.20 -0.71 -3.55
C GLY A 99 9.32 -1.15 -2.09
N ILE A 100 9.42 -0.18 -1.18
CA ILE A 100 9.45 -0.42 0.27
C ILE A 100 8.17 -1.12 0.74
N LEU A 101 7.01 -0.66 0.28
CA LEU A 101 5.72 -1.26 0.62
C LEU A 101 5.64 -2.72 0.17
N ARG A 102 6.11 -3.03 -1.05
CA ARG A 102 6.16 -4.40 -1.57
C ARG A 102 7.09 -5.28 -0.75
N LEU A 103 8.26 -4.77 -0.34
CA LEU A 103 9.20 -5.48 0.53
C LEU A 103 8.61 -5.74 1.92
N GLY A 104 7.95 -4.75 2.52
CA GLY A 104 7.24 -4.91 3.79
C GLY A 104 6.15 -5.98 3.70
N ASN A 105 5.33 -5.93 2.65
CA ASN A 105 4.26 -6.90 2.41
C ASN A 105 4.78 -8.32 2.16
N TYR A 106 5.97 -8.47 1.55
CA TYR A 106 6.56 -9.78 1.31
C TYR A 106 6.84 -10.56 2.60
N ASN A 107 7.21 -9.87 3.69
CA ASN A 107 7.43 -10.49 4.99
C ASN A 107 6.13 -10.86 5.74
N GLY A 108 4.96 -10.62 5.14
CA GLY A 108 3.68 -11.23 5.54
C GLY A 108 3.05 -10.72 6.83
N ASP A 109 3.60 -9.69 7.46
CA ASP A 109 3.19 -9.26 8.81
C ASP A 109 3.08 -7.72 8.95
N VAL A 110 2.90 -6.98 7.84
CA VAL A 110 2.63 -5.52 7.89
C VAL A 110 1.38 -5.22 8.73
N TYR A 111 0.42 -6.14 8.72
CA TYR A 111 -0.76 -6.12 9.57
C TYR A 111 -0.56 -7.00 10.81
N MET A 112 0.41 -6.66 11.65
CA MET A 112 0.47 -7.27 12.98
C MET A 112 -0.81 -6.88 13.72
N ARG A 113 -1.78 -7.80 13.81
CA ARG A 113 -3.06 -7.55 14.47
C ARG A 113 -2.81 -7.04 15.89
N LYS A 114 -3.59 -6.05 16.33
CA LYS A 114 -3.51 -5.45 17.66
C LYS A 114 -3.41 -6.51 18.76
N GLU A 115 -4.19 -7.59 18.66
CA GLU A 115 -4.21 -8.69 19.63
C GLU A 115 -2.87 -9.43 19.68
N LYS A 116 -2.19 -9.60 18.53
CA LYS A 116 -0.88 -10.23 18.45
C LYS A 116 0.17 -9.34 19.13
N LYS A 117 0.11 -8.03 18.93
CA LYS A 117 1.04 -7.07 19.54
C LYS A 117 0.82 -6.94 21.05
N ILE A 118 -0.43 -6.83 21.51
CA ILE A 118 -0.79 -6.80 22.93
C ILE A 118 -0.22 -8.03 23.62
N LYS A 119 -0.47 -9.23 23.07
CA LYS A 119 0.06 -10.47 23.63
C LYS A 119 1.58 -10.50 23.69
N GLN A 120 2.25 -9.97 22.66
CA GLN A 120 3.71 -9.85 22.65
C GLN A 120 4.23 -8.96 23.78
N LEU A 121 3.55 -7.83 24.03
CA LEU A 121 3.91 -6.90 25.10
C LEU A 121 3.63 -7.50 26.48
N GLU A 122 2.50 -8.20 26.65
CA GLU A 122 2.18 -8.95 27.87
C GLU A 122 3.24 -10.03 28.15
N ASP A 123 3.62 -10.80 27.13
CA ASP A 123 4.66 -11.82 27.21
C ASP A 123 6.01 -11.18 27.63
N GLN A 124 6.38 -10.01 27.06
CA GLN A 124 7.59 -9.26 27.43
C GLN A 124 7.55 -8.70 28.86
N LEU A 125 6.43 -8.08 29.24
CA LEU A 125 6.25 -7.52 30.58
C LEU A 125 6.30 -8.61 31.64
N ALA A 126 5.71 -9.78 31.37
CA ALA A 126 5.76 -10.90 32.29
C ALA A 126 7.17 -11.51 32.46
N VAL A 127 7.99 -11.48 31.41
CA VAL A 127 9.42 -11.85 31.50
C VAL A 127 10.17 -10.86 32.39
N LEU A 128 9.97 -9.56 32.17
CA LEU A 128 10.64 -8.46 32.90
C LEU A 128 10.22 -8.40 34.39
N THR A 129 8.94 -8.64 34.68
CA THR A 129 8.41 -8.66 36.06
C THR A 129 8.74 -9.94 36.84
N GLY A 130 9.43 -10.89 36.21
CA GLY A 130 9.98 -12.06 36.90
C GLY A 130 8.96 -13.12 37.32
N SER A 131 7.73 -13.07 36.79
CA SER A 131 6.67 -14.01 37.17
C SER A 131 7.03 -15.45 36.76
N ARG A 132 7.31 -16.30 37.75
CA ARG A 132 7.68 -17.71 37.55
C ARG A 132 6.60 -18.50 36.82
N LEU A 133 5.33 -18.20 37.09
CA LEU A 133 4.18 -18.84 36.44
C LEU A 133 4.11 -18.53 34.94
N VAL A 134 4.40 -17.29 34.55
CA VAL A 134 4.34 -16.91 33.14
C VAL A 134 5.50 -17.51 32.34
N ARG A 135 6.71 -17.57 32.93
CA ARG A 135 7.84 -18.29 32.32
C ARG A 135 7.52 -19.77 32.08
N PHE A 136 6.86 -20.41 33.06
CA PHE A 136 6.41 -21.79 32.91
C PHE A 136 5.36 -21.94 31.81
N ALA A 137 4.34 -21.08 31.79
CA ALA A 137 3.29 -21.10 30.76
C ALA A 137 3.86 -20.87 29.34
N LEU A 138 4.80 -19.92 29.18
CA LEU A 138 5.50 -19.67 27.92
C LEU A 138 6.35 -20.87 27.49
N ALA A 139 7.10 -21.48 28.41
CA ALA A 139 7.89 -22.67 28.14
C ALA A 139 7.01 -23.85 27.71
N LEU A 140 5.86 -24.06 28.37
CA LEU A 140 4.91 -25.10 28.04
C LEU A 140 4.28 -24.88 26.66
N ARG A 141 3.86 -23.63 26.35
CA ARG A 141 3.33 -23.25 25.04
C ARG A 141 4.36 -23.50 23.93
N ASN A 142 5.62 -23.11 24.13
CA ASN A 142 6.70 -23.34 23.17
C ASN A 142 7.01 -24.83 22.98
N LYS A 143 6.84 -25.64 24.03
CA LYS A 143 6.98 -27.10 23.94
C LYS A 143 5.81 -27.71 23.16
N LEU A 144 4.58 -27.28 23.43
CA LEU A 144 3.37 -27.75 22.74
C LEU A 144 3.30 -27.30 21.27
N SER A 145 3.79 -26.11 20.94
CA SER A 145 3.82 -25.65 19.54
C SER A 145 4.72 -26.51 18.65
N ARG A 146 5.75 -27.18 19.22
CA ARG A 146 6.56 -28.18 18.50
C ARG A 146 5.79 -29.47 18.20
N PHE A 147 4.79 -29.82 19.03
CA PHE A 147 3.94 -30.99 18.82
C PHE A 147 2.75 -30.72 17.91
N ARG A 148 2.32 -29.46 17.77
CA ARG A 148 1.49 -29.03 16.64
C ARG A 148 2.33 -29.08 15.37
N ARG A 149 2.50 -30.28 14.81
CA ARG A 149 2.95 -30.46 13.43
C ARG A 149 2.13 -29.49 12.57
N PRO A 150 2.74 -28.70 11.67
CA PRO A 150 1.96 -27.95 10.70
C PRO A 150 1.14 -29.01 9.97
N SER A 151 -0.18 -29.03 10.21
CA SER A 151 -1.04 -29.85 9.39
C SER A 151 -0.75 -29.36 7.99
N LYS A 152 -0.32 -30.27 7.11
CA LYS A 152 -0.22 -29.99 5.69
C LYS A 152 -1.64 -29.59 5.30
N ARG A 153 -1.95 -28.29 5.38
CA ARG A 153 -3.06 -27.68 4.68
C ARG A 153 -2.72 -28.01 3.24
N LYS A 154 -3.32 -29.09 2.74
CA LYS A 154 -3.45 -29.33 1.31
C LYS A 154 -3.96 -28.00 0.78
N LYS A 155 -3.08 -27.20 0.17
CA LYS A 155 -3.49 -26.16 -0.75
C LYS A 155 -4.35 -26.93 -1.75
N LYS A 156 -5.67 -26.89 -1.58
CA LYS A 156 -6.58 -27.18 -2.69
C LYS A 156 -6.07 -26.25 -3.78
N GLY A 157 -5.54 -26.82 -4.85
CA GLY A 157 -5.05 -26.08 -5.99
C GLY A 157 -6.20 -25.25 -6.54
N GLY A 158 -6.33 -24.01 -6.07
CA GLY A 158 -6.61 -22.93 -6.98
C GLY A 158 -5.36 -22.83 -7.83
N GLY A 159 -5.38 -23.51 -8.97
CA GLY A 159 -4.38 -23.30 -9.99
C GLY A 159 -4.26 -21.81 -10.29
N PRO A 160 -3.12 -21.35 -10.83
CA PRO A 160 -3.08 -20.02 -11.41
C PRO A 160 -4.25 -19.96 -12.39
N GLY A 161 -5.22 -19.08 -12.12
CA GLY A 161 -6.12 -18.64 -13.16
C GLY A 161 -5.20 -18.07 -14.22
N SER A 162 -4.93 -18.86 -15.26
CA SER A 162 -4.48 -18.35 -16.52
C SER A 162 -5.56 -17.36 -16.92
N PHE A 163 -5.31 -16.08 -16.63
CA PHE A 163 -5.89 -15.01 -17.42
C PHE A 163 -5.45 -15.30 -18.84
N VAL A 164 -6.33 -15.96 -19.60
CA VAL A 164 -6.30 -15.86 -21.04
C VAL A 164 -6.55 -14.39 -21.30
N LEU A 165 -5.47 -13.65 -21.53
CA LEU A 165 -5.52 -12.42 -22.30
C LEU A 165 -6.06 -12.85 -23.66
N THR A 166 -7.38 -12.84 -23.82
CA THR A 166 -7.97 -12.69 -25.15
C THR A 166 -7.50 -11.33 -25.62
N THR A 167 -6.39 -11.33 -26.36
CA THR A 167 -6.02 -10.27 -27.30
C THR A 167 -7.06 -10.25 -28.42
N GLU A 168 -8.32 -9.97 -28.07
CA GLU A 168 -9.18 -9.29 -29.01
C GLU A 168 -8.72 -7.83 -28.93
N GLN A 169 -7.75 -7.50 -29.78
CA GLN A 169 -7.49 -6.11 -30.15
C GLN A 169 -8.83 -5.56 -30.65
N PRO A 170 -9.42 -4.55 -30.00
CA PRO A 170 -10.50 -3.82 -30.63
C PRO A 170 -9.93 -3.23 -31.92
N SER A 171 -10.47 -3.65 -33.05
CA SER A 171 -10.17 -3.05 -34.35
C SER A 171 -10.44 -1.55 -34.22
N LEU A 172 -9.38 -0.75 -34.33
CA LEU A 172 -9.52 0.69 -34.41
C LEU A 172 -10.41 1.00 -35.63
N PRO A 173 -11.42 1.88 -35.49
CA PRO A 173 -12.18 2.33 -36.64
C PRO A 173 -11.22 2.95 -37.65
N ALA A 174 -11.37 2.56 -38.93
CA ALA A 174 -10.57 3.10 -40.02
C ALA A 174 -10.64 4.63 -40.01
N ILE A 175 -9.48 5.27 -39.91
CA ILE A 175 -9.36 6.72 -40.06
C ILE A 175 -9.69 7.02 -41.51
N PRO A 176 -10.73 7.83 -41.81
CA PRO A 176 -11.00 8.23 -43.19
C PRO A 176 -9.81 9.01 -43.73
N GLU A 177 -9.25 8.56 -44.85
CA GLU A 177 -8.23 9.28 -45.60
C GLU A 177 -8.79 10.66 -45.96
N THR A 178 -8.24 11.70 -45.33
CA THR A 178 -8.42 13.08 -45.77
C THR A 178 -7.76 13.21 -47.13
N GLN A 179 -8.58 13.27 -48.18
CA GLN A 179 -8.08 13.60 -49.51
C GLN A 179 -7.43 14.98 -49.48
N PRO A 180 -6.21 15.13 -50.03
CA PRO A 180 -5.63 16.45 -50.22
C PRO A 180 -6.51 17.25 -51.17
N GLY A 181 -7.04 18.38 -50.69
CA GLY A 181 -7.78 19.32 -51.51
C GLY A 181 -6.88 19.92 -52.58
N ASN A 182 -7.37 19.90 -53.82
CA ASN A 182 -6.86 20.69 -54.94
C ASN A 182 -7.19 22.18 -54.76
#